data_AF-K7KTL4-F1
#
_entry.id   AF-K7KTL4-F1
#
_cell.length_a   1.000
_cell.length_b   1.000
_cell.length_c   1.000
_cell.angle_alpha   90.00
_cell.angle_beta   90.00
_cell.angle_gamma   90.00
#
_symmetry.space_group_name_H-M   'P 1'
#
loop_
_entity.id
_entity.type
_entity.pdbx_description
1 polymer ?
#
loop_
_entity_poly.entity_id
_entity_poly.type
_entity_poly.pdbx_seq_one_letter_code
_entity_poly.pdbx_strand_id
1 'polypeptide(L)'
;MEHTVSNSSSVEQILNLLYAAGYVDATNPDAPPSQKIAAGLSWCIAAITGDDNTRDIEESFGLVGCPHPLRSSHIQDLDTDALFPVIQWLASHIRQNQEHCVNEVHHAENTIEVDECRTSIQALSGNLDELNQRKMNVVKQLYILQERINKEGADSAVQKLLSLLTSLKNLEKQEKYFQSNRDAKHSELQDDISELERKITNDSDNENLPDELHHSFGELVEKVNLMKKQLAARLRDIVVLRRQIDDLPCQSEVIQYERRLSELYAQIQVHELF
;
A
#
# COMPACT_ATOMS: atom_id res chain seq x y z
N MET A 1 -21.93 36.07 -52.59
CA MET A 1 -21.12 35.59 -51.44
C MET A 1 -21.89 35.68 -50.11
N GLU A 2 -23.21 35.91 -50.10
CA GLU A 2 -24.00 36.07 -48.85
C GLU A 2 -24.66 34.77 -48.34
N HIS A 3 -24.83 33.73 -49.17
CA HIS A 3 -25.53 32.50 -48.76
C HIS A 3 -24.72 31.55 -47.86
N THR A 4 -23.39 31.60 -47.87
CA THR A 4 -22.54 30.65 -47.12
C THR A 4 -22.33 31.04 -45.65
N VAL A 5 -22.45 32.32 -45.31
CA VAL A 5 -22.26 32.82 -43.93
C VAL A 5 -23.55 32.67 -43.10
N SER A 6 -24.72 32.81 -43.73
CA SER A 6 -26.00 32.58 -43.05
C SER A 6 -26.20 31.11 -42.67
N ASN A 7 -25.83 30.16 -43.54
CA ASN A 7 -26.02 28.73 -43.26
C ASN A 7 -25.17 28.22 -42.10
N SER A 8 -23.96 28.73 -41.88
CA SER A 8 -23.12 28.29 -40.74
C SER A 8 -23.71 28.74 -39.40
N SER A 9 -24.26 29.95 -39.32
CA SER A 9 -24.90 30.46 -38.11
C SER A 9 -26.20 29.71 -37.79
N SER A 10 -26.97 29.32 -38.81
CA SER A 10 -28.23 28.59 -38.63
C SER A 10 -28.01 27.13 -38.21
N VAL A 11 -26.96 26.48 -38.70
CA VAL A 11 -26.58 25.12 -38.28
C VAL A 11 -26.13 25.08 -36.81
N GLU A 12 -25.41 26.11 -36.36
CA GLU A 12 -24.98 26.21 -34.96
C GLU A 12 -26.18 26.43 -34.01
N GLN A 13 -27.19 27.20 -34.43
CA GLN A 13 -28.44 27.35 -33.67
C GLN A 13 -29.18 26.02 -33.50
N ILE A 14 -29.22 25.21 -34.57
CA ILE A 14 -29.82 23.87 -34.54
C ILE A 14 -29.09 22.95 -33.55
N LEU A 15 -27.74 22.94 -33.57
CA LEU A 15 -26.95 22.14 -32.63
C LEU A 15 -27.15 22.59 -31.17
N ASN A 16 -27.27 23.89 -30.93
CA ASN A 16 -27.57 24.44 -29.60
C ASN A 16 -28.96 24.02 -29.10
N LEU A 17 -29.97 23.94 -29.98
CA LEU A 17 -31.30 23.44 -29.62
C LEU A 17 -31.28 21.95 -29.25
N LEU A 18 -30.49 21.13 -29.96
CA LEU A 18 -30.29 19.71 -29.62
C LEU A 18 -29.57 19.55 -28.29
N TYR A 19 -28.55 20.37 -28.02
CA TYR A 19 -27.88 20.39 -26.73
C TYR A 19 -28.83 20.78 -25.59
N ALA A 20 -29.67 21.80 -25.80
CA ALA A 20 -30.69 22.20 -24.83
C ALA A 20 -31.77 21.13 -24.59
N ALA A 21 -32.02 20.25 -25.58
CA ALA A 21 -32.90 19.10 -25.45
C ALA A 21 -32.26 17.90 -24.71
N GLY A 22 -30.94 17.93 -24.45
CA GLY A 22 -30.21 16.91 -23.69
C GLY A 22 -29.19 16.10 -24.50
N TYR A 23 -29.01 16.38 -25.80
CA TYR A 23 -28.03 15.69 -26.63
C TYR A 23 -26.62 16.30 -26.48
N VAL A 24 -25.80 15.69 -25.62
CA VAL A 24 -24.47 16.20 -25.23
C VAL A 24 -23.46 16.21 -26.38
N ASP A 25 -23.57 15.24 -27.29
CA ASP A 25 -22.63 15.04 -28.40
C ASP A 25 -22.76 16.08 -29.54
N ALA A 26 -23.73 17.00 -29.45
CA ALA A 26 -23.86 18.15 -30.36
C ALA A 26 -22.60 19.04 -30.40
N THR A 27 -21.79 19.02 -29.33
CA THR A 27 -20.59 19.85 -29.14
C THR A 27 -19.29 19.18 -29.57
N ASN A 28 -19.32 17.91 -29.99
CA ASN A 28 -18.11 17.14 -30.30
C ASN A 28 -17.36 17.74 -31.52
N PRO A 29 -16.09 18.20 -31.42
CA PRO A 29 -15.39 18.84 -32.54
C PRO A 29 -15.07 17.89 -33.72
N ASP A 30 -15.09 16.57 -33.52
CA ASP A 30 -14.53 15.59 -34.47
C ASP A 30 -15.53 15.11 -35.55
N ALA A 31 -16.81 15.46 -35.46
CA ALA A 31 -17.85 15.01 -36.39
C ALA A 31 -18.36 16.14 -37.32
N PRO A 32 -18.66 15.83 -38.61
CA PRO A 32 -19.28 16.80 -39.52
C PRO A 32 -20.68 17.19 -39.04
N PRO A 33 -21.13 18.44 -39.30
CA PRO A 33 -22.40 18.94 -38.74
C PRO A 33 -23.65 18.14 -39.18
N SER A 34 -23.68 17.61 -40.40
CA SER A 34 -24.77 16.72 -40.86
C SER A 34 -24.89 15.45 -40.03
N GLN A 35 -23.76 14.84 -39.64
CA GLN A 35 -23.73 13.63 -38.84
C GLN A 35 -24.18 13.90 -37.40
N LYS A 36 -23.81 15.04 -36.83
CA LYS A 36 -24.28 15.47 -35.50
C LYS A 36 -25.78 15.70 -35.45
N ILE A 37 -26.33 16.33 -36.50
CA ILE A 37 -27.77 16.56 -36.61
C ILE A 37 -28.50 15.23 -36.78
N ALA A 38 -28.01 14.33 -37.65
CA ALA A 38 -28.60 13.01 -37.82
C ALA A 38 -28.62 12.20 -36.51
N ALA A 39 -27.49 12.18 -35.79
CA ALA A 39 -27.37 11.48 -34.51
C ALA A 39 -28.24 12.12 -33.42
N GLY A 40 -28.29 13.45 -33.34
CA GLY A 40 -29.16 14.17 -32.42
C GLY A 40 -30.65 13.94 -32.69
N LEU A 41 -31.06 13.90 -33.96
CA LEU A 41 -32.43 13.54 -34.35
C LEU A 41 -32.77 12.10 -33.95
N SER A 42 -31.85 11.16 -34.19
CA SER A 42 -32.01 9.76 -33.78
C SER A 42 -32.16 9.63 -32.26
N TRP A 43 -31.34 10.36 -31.50
CA TRP A 43 -31.43 10.40 -30.04
C TRP A 43 -32.77 10.99 -29.57
N CYS A 44 -33.22 12.09 -30.17
CA CYS A 44 -34.52 12.69 -29.84
C CYS A 44 -35.69 11.75 -30.10
N ILE A 45 -35.64 10.97 -31.19
CA ILE A 45 -36.65 9.96 -31.52
C ILE A 45 -36.62 8.84 -30.48
N ALA A 46 -35.44 8.28 -30.18
CA ALA A 46 -35.29 7.23 -29.17
C ALA A 46 -35.77 7.69 -27.79
N ALA A 47 -35.55 8.96 -27.43
CA ALA A 47 -36.07 9.54 -26.18
C ALA A 47 -37.60 9.65 -26.13
N ILE A 48 -38.27 9.70 -27.29
CA ILE A 48 -39.74 9.77 -27.39
C ILE A 48 -40.35 8.37 -27.51
N THR A 49 -39.74 7.46 -28.27
CA THR A 49 -40.30 6.12 -28.57
C THR A 49 -39.79 5.01 -27.65
N GLY A 50 -38.65 5.21 -26.97
CA GLY A 50 -38.00 4.21 -26.14
C GLY A 50 -37.31 3.07 -26.91
N ASP A 51 -37.21 3.18 -28.23
CA ASP A 51 -36.61 2.18 -29.11
C ASP A 51 -35.30 2.71 -29.74
N ASP A 52 -34.20 1.98 -29.57
CA ASP A 52 -32.85 2.30 -30.09
C ASP A 52 -32.64 1.80 -31.53
N ASN A 53 -33.68 1.25 -32.16
CA ASN A 53 -33.57 0.70 -33.50
C ASN A 53 -33.35 1.80 -34.55
N THR A 54 -32.27 1.65 -35.33
CA THR A 54 -31.92 2.45 -36.50
C THR A 54 -32.89 2.19 -37.67
N ARG A 55 -34.16 2.55 -37.51
CA ARG A 55 -35.14 2.60 -38.61
C ARG A 55 -34.84 3.78 -39.52
N ASP A 56 -35.26 3.68 -40.78
CA ASP A 56 -35.21 4.81 -41.71
C ASP A 56 -35.87 6.03 -41.08
N ILE A 57 -35.17 7.17 -41.16
CA ILE A 57 -35.55 8.42 -40.49
C ILE A 57 -37.00 8.81 -40.83
N GLU A 58 -37.44 8.56 -42.07
CA GLU A 58 -38.77 8.84 -42.57
C GLU A 58 -39.87 7.97 -41.90
N GLU A 59 -39.59 6.68 -41.63
CA GLU A 59 -40.50 5.78 -40.92
C GLU A 59 -40.62 6.19 -39.44
N SER A 60 -39.49 6.55 -38.84
CA SER A 60 -39.39 6.98 -37.44
C SER A 60 -40.14 8.29 -37.18
N PHE A 61 -40.08 9.27 -38.09
CA PHE A 61 -40.88 10.50 -37.97
C PHE A 61 -42.39 10.27 -38.17
N GLY A 62 -42.76 9.27 -38.98
CA GLY A 62 -44.16 8.85 -39.14
C GLY A 62 -44.74 8.24 -37.85
N LEU A 63 -43.95 7.45 -37.12
CA LEU A 63 -44.34 6.88 -35.82
C LEU A 63 -44.46 7.94 -34.72
N VAL A 64 -43.58 8.94 -34.74
CA VAL A 64 -43.57 10.05 -33.77
C VAL A 64 -44.66 11.10 -34.08
N GLY A 65 -45.30 11.04 -35.25
CA GLY A 65 -46.41 11.93 -35.61
C GLY A 65 -45.98 13.37 -35.93
N CYS A 66 -44.74 13.56 -36.38
CA CYS A 66 -44.21 14.90 -36.67
C CYS A 66 -44.95 15.54 -37.86
N PRO A 67 -45.47 16.79 -37.73
CA PRO A 67 -46.24 17.44 -38.79
C PRO A 67 -45.37 17.99 -39.94
N HIS A 68 -44.05 17.89 -39.84
CA HIS A 68 -43.10 18.47 -40.80
C HIS A 68 -42.37 17.36 -41.58
N PRO A 69 -42.38 17.40 -42.94
CA PRO A 69 -41.78 16.36 -43.76
C PRO A 69 -40.25 16.52 -43.78
N LEU A 70 -39.54 15.56 -43.18
CA LEU A 70 -38.09 15.48 -43.25
C LEU A 70 -37.67 14.31 -44.16
N ARG A 71 -36.75 14.56 -45.10
CA ARG A 71 -36.11 13.52 -45.93
C ARG A 71 -34.63 13.41 -45.57
N SER A 72 -34.07 12.22 -45.77
CA SER A 72 -32.63 11.99 -45.55
C SER A 72 -31.73 12.95 -46.36
N SER A 73 -32.18 13.35 -47.56
CA SER A 73 -31.49 14.36 -48.38
C SER A 73 -31.39 15.73 -47.69
N HIS A 74 -32.42 16.18 -46.98
CA HIS A 74 -32.41 17.48 -46.28
C HIS A 74 -31.40 17.52 -45.12
N ILE A 75 -31.06 16.37 -44.53
CA ILE A 75 -30.05 16.24 -43.47
C ILE A 75 -28.64 16.28 -44.07
N GLN A 76 -28.44 15.62 -45.23
CA GLN A 76 -27.16 15.61 -45.93
C GLN A 76 -26.82 16.96 -46.56
N ASP A 77 -27.83 17.68 -47.06
CA ASP A 77 -27.70 19.00 -47.66
C ASP A 77 -27.70 20.15 -46.62
N LEU A 78 -27.85 19.83 -45.33
CA LEU A 78 -28.00 20.77 -44.21
C LEU A 78 -29.03 21.87 -44.52
N ASP A 79 -30.21 21.46 -44.99
CA ASP A 79 -31.30 22.38 -45.28
C ASP A 79 -31.91 22.88 -43.96
N THR A 80 -31.41 24.03 -43.49
CA THR A 80 -31.80 24.61 -42.21
C THR A 80 -33.27 25.00 -42.15
N ASP A 81 -33.89 25.29 -43.30
CA ASP A 81 -35.30 25.69 -43.39
C ASP A 81 -36.22 24.49 -43.12
N ALA A 82 -35.81 23.29 -43.53
CA ALA A 82 -36.53 22.04 -43.26
C ALA A 82 -36.20 21.45 -41.86
N LEU A 83 -34.96 21.60 -41.39
CA LEU A 83 -34.51 21.01 -40.12
C LEU A 83 -35.01 21.77 -38.88
N PHE A 84 -35.08 23.10 -38.96
CA PHE A 84 -35.40 23.93 -37.80
C PHE A 84 -36.80 23.66 -37.21
N PRO A 85 -37.90 23.56 -38.00
CA PRO A 85 -39.23 23.27 -37.47
C PRO A 85 -39.33 21.88 -36.81
N VAL A 86 -38.65 20.88 -37.38
CA VAL A 86 -38.62 19.50 -36.86
C VAL A 86 -37.93 19.44 -35.50
N ILE A 87 -36.78 20.10 -35.37
CA ILE A 87 -35.98 20.09 -34.13
C ILE A 87 -36.67 20.91 -33.04
N GLN A 88 -37.28 22.05 -33.38
CA GLN A 88 -38.06 22.83 -32.43
C GLN A 88 -39.29 22.05 -31.92
N TRP A 89 -39.95 21.30 -32.81
CA TRP A 89 -41.05 20.42 -32.43
C TRP A 89 -40.58 19.28 -31.52
N LEU A 90 -39.51 18.56 -31.87
CA LEU A 90 -38.93 17.49 -31.06
C LEU A 90 -38.52 17.97 -29.66
N ALA A 91 -37.83 19.12 -29.58
CA ALA A 91 -37.40 19.70 -28.31
C ALA A 91 -38.60 20.08 -27.41
N SER A 92 -39.72 20.53 -28.01
CA SER A 92 -40.95 20.80 -27.26
C SER A 92 -41.65 19.51 -26.82
N HIS A 93 -41.63 18.47 -27.65
CA HIS A 93 -42.26 17.18 -27.36
C HIS A 93 -41.51 16.39 -26.28
N ILE A 94 -40.18 16.38 -26.30
CA ILE A 94 -39.34 15.78 -25.24
C ILE A 94 -39.63 16.45 -23.89
N ARG A 95 -39.73 17.78 -23.88
CA ARG A 95 -40.07 18.52 -22.66
C ARG A 95 -41.48 18.20 -22.16
N GLN A 96 -42.45 18.11 -23.07
CA GLN A 96 -43.81 17.68 -22.72
C GLN A 96 -43.85 16.23 -22.19
N ASN A 97 -43.08 15.30 -22.76
CA ASN A 97 -42.97 13.91 -22.29
C ASN A 97 -42.30 13.83 -20.91
N GLN A 98 -41.27 14.65 -20.65
CA GLN A 98 -40.65 14.75 -19.32
C GLN A 98 -41.63 15.27 -18.27
N GLU A 99 -42.52 16.20 -18.62
CA GLU A 99 -43.59 16.68 -17.75
C GLU A 99 -44.75 15.67 -17.60
N HIS A 100 -45.04 14.86 -18.63
CA HIS A 100 -46.06 13.81 -18.60
C HIS A 100 -45.64 12.58 -17.78
N CYS A 101 -44.36 12.19 -17.81
CA CYS A 101 -43.81 11.14 -16.93
C CYS A 101 -43.89 11.49 -15.43
N VAL A 102 -44.07 12.76 -15.07
CA VAL A 102 -44.33 13.17 -13.67
C VAL A 102 -45.81 13.03 -13.31
N ASN A 103 -46.72 13.03 -14.28
CA ASN A 103 -48.17 13.12 -14.04
C ASN A 103 -48.98 11.85 -14.40
N GLU A 104 -48.46 10.92 -15.20
CA GLU A 104 -49.14 9.65 -15.53
C GLU A 104 -48.64 8.43 -14.72
N VAL A 105 -48.07 8.65 -13.52
CA VAL A 105 -47.82 7.58 -12.52
C VAL A 105 -48.86 7.64 -11.40
N HIS A 106 -50.14 7.69 -11.76
CA HIS A 106 -51.25 7.63 -10.82
C HIS A 106 -52.31 6.63 -11.24
N HIS A 107 -51.99 5.34 -11.17
CA HIS A 107 -53.00 4.32 -10.90
C HIS A 107 -52.44 3.22 -9.97
N ALA A 108 -52.65 3.43 -8.67
CA ALA A 108 -52.84 2.50 -7.55
C ALA A 108 -51.89 1.29 -7.29
N GLU A 109 -51.17 0.73 -8.26
CA GLU A 109 -50.35 -0.48 -8.04
C GLU A 109 -48.93 -0.15 -7.56
N ASN A 110 -48.32 0.97 -8.01
CA ASN A 110 -46.96 1.35 -7.62
C ASN A 110 -46.82 1.95 -6.20
N THR A 111 -47.88 2.48 -5.58
CA THR A 111 -47.76 3.09 -4.23
C THR A 111 -47.78 2.07 -3.10
N ILE A 112 -48.48 0.94 -3.28
CA ILE A 112 -48.56 -0.12 -2.27
C ILE A 112 -47.26 -0.93 -2.25
N GLU A 113 -46.75 -1.29 -3.42
CA GLU A 113 -45.48 -2.01 -3.55
C GLU A 113 -44.28 -1.18 -3.05
N VAL A 114 -44.26 0.13 -3.31
CA VAL A 114 -43.20 1.02 -2.80
C VAL A 114 -43.27 1.17 -1.28
N ASP A 115 -44.45 1.19 -0.66
CA ASP A 115 -44.59 1.30 0.79
C ASP A 115 -44.31 -0.04 1.51
N GLU A 116 -44.69 -1.18 0.91
CA GLU A 116 -44.27 -2.52 1.36
C GLU A 116 -42.75 -2.73 1.21
N CYS A 117 -42.16 -2.24 0.11
CA CYS A 117 -40.72 -2.26 -0.08
C CYS A 117 -40.02 -1.35 0.94
N ARG A 118 -40.58 -0.15 1.22
CA ARG A 118 -40.05 0.80 2.21
C ARG A 118 -40.09 0.23 3.63
N THR A 119 -41.19 -0.40 4.03
CA THR A 119 -41.31 -1.06 5.33
C THR A 119 -40.37 -2.26 5.45
N SER A 120 -40.20 -3.03 4.37
CA SER A 120 -39.21 -4.12 4.29
C SER A 120 -37.77 -3.61 4.41
N ILE A 121 -37.42 -2.52 3.72
CA ILE A 121 -36.11 -1.86 3.82
C ILE A 121 -35.88 -1.33 5.23
N GLN A 122 -36.89 -0.73 5.86
CA GLN A 122 -36.80 -0.22 7.23
C GLN A 122 -36.65 -1.36 8.26
N ALA A 123 -37.32 -2.49 8.05
CA ALA A 123 -37.15 -3.68 8.88
C ALA A 123 -35.75 -4.29 8.69
N LEU A 124 -35.26 -4.39 7.46
CA LEU A 124 -33.91 -4.85 7.13
C LEU A 124 -32.83 -3.92 7.74
N SER A 125 -33.01 -2.60 7.69
CA SER A 125 -32.08 -1.65 8.31
C SER A 125 -32.07 -1.79 9.83
N GLY A 126 -33.25 -1.95 10.47
CA GLY A 126 -33.33 -2.21 11.90
C GLY A 126 -32.62 -3.50 12.33
N ASN A 127 -32.80 -4.58 11.56
CA ASN A 127 -32.09 -5.85 11.79
C ASN A 127 -30.57 -5.71 11.60
N LEU A 128 -30.13 -4.93 10.60
CA LEU A 128 -28.72 -4.65 10.37
C LEU A 128 -28.11 -3.85 11.53
N ASP A 129 -28.82 -2.86 12.05
CA ASP A 129 -28.40 -2.08 13.22
C ASP A 129 -28.31 -2.96 14.48
N GLU A 130 -29.29 -3.84 14.69
CA GLU A 130 -29.26 -4.79 15.81
C GLU A 130 -28.08 -5.77 15.68
N LEU A 131 -27.81 -6.28 14.47
CA LEU A 131 -26.67 -7.13 14.18
C LEU A 131 -25.34 -6.39 14.44
N ASN A 132 -25.25 -5.13 14.03
CA ASN A 132 -24.10 -4.27 14.28
C ASN A 132 -23.90 -4.02 15.77
N GLN A 133 -24.97 -3.81 16.53
CA GLN A 133 -24.90 -3.63 17.98
C GLN A 133 -24.47 -4.92 18.70
N ARG A 134 -24.98 -6.09 18.26
CA ARG A 134 -24.52 -7.40 18.75
C ARG A 134 -23.05 -7.64 18.41
N LYS A 135 -22.62 -7.36 17.17
CA LYS A 135 -21.21 -7.44 16.75
C LYS A 135 -20.33 -6.54 17.62
N MET A 136 -20.74 -5.29 17.85
CA MET A 136 -20.02 -4.36 18.72
C MET A 136 -19.91 -4.88 20.16
N ASN A 137 -20.97 -5.50 20.70
CA ASN A 137 -20.91 -6.13 22.02
C ASN A 137 -19.92 -7.31 22.04
N VAL A 138 -19.98 -8.21 21.07
CA VAL A 138 -19.04 -9.34 20.96
C VAL A 138 -17.59 -8.85 20.86
N VAL A 139 -17.32 -7.83 20.05
CA VAL A 139 -15.98 -7.23 19.92
C VAL A 139 -15.50 -6.65 21.25
N LYS A 140 -16.36 -5.95 22.01
CA LYS A 140 -16.02 -5.45 23.34
C LYS A 140 -15.70 -6.59 24.32
N GLN A 141 -16.50 -7.66 24.32
CA GLN A 141 -16.25 -8.84 25.16
C GLN A 141 -14.92 -9.52 24.79
N LEU A 142 -14.63 -9.68 23.50
CA LEU A 142 -13.36 -10.22 23.01
C LEU A 142 -12.18 -9.35 23.44
N TYR A 143 -12.31 -8.03 23.37
CA TYR A 143 -11.27 -7.10 23.84
C TYR A 143 -11.00 -7.27 25.34
N ILE A 144 -12.05 -7.36 26.16
CA ILE A 144 -11.92 -7.58 27.61
C ILE A 144 -11.25 -8.93 27.91
N LEU A 145 -11.64 -9.99 27.20
CA LEU A 145 -11.01 -11.30 27.34
C LEU A 145 -9.54 -11.27 26.94
N GLN A 146 -9.19 -10.57 25.87
CA GLN A 146 -7.81 -10.40 25.43
C GLN A 146 -6.97 -9.60 26.44
N GLU A 147 -7.52 -8.52 27.00
CA GLU A 147 -6.88 -7.79 28.10
C GLU A 147 -6.66 -8.66 29.33
N ARG A 148 -7.63 -9.51 29.68
CA ARG A 148 -7.50 -10.46 30.79
C ARG A 148 -6.40 -11.47 30.53
N ILE A 149 -6.36 -12.09 29.35
CA ILE A 149 -5.29 -13.01 28.94
C ILE A 149 -3.91 -12.34 29.00
N ASN A 150 -3.82 -11.07 28.57
CA ASN A 150 -2.59 -10.30 28.65
C ASN A 150 -2.21 -9.97 30.11
N LYS A 151 -3.18 -9.62 30.97
CA LYS A 151 -2.98 -9.34 32.41
C LYS A 151 -2.66 -10.60 33.22
N GLU A 152 -3.21 -11.75 32.86
CA GLU A 152 -2.91 -13.06 33.46
C GLU A 152 -1.43 -13.46 33.23
N GLY A 153 -0.65 -12.68 32.46
CA GLY A 153 0.80 -12.82 32.34
C GLY A 153 1.25 -13.90 31.35
N ALA A 154 0.30 -14.57 30.68
CA ALA A 154 0.55 -15.63 29.72
C ALA A 154 1.43 -15.15 28.55
N ASP A 155 1.21 -13.93 28.04
CA ASP A 155 2.01 -13.40 26.94
C ASP A 155 3.45 -13.11 27.36
N SER A 156 3.67 -12.52 28.54
CA SER A 156 5.03 -12.27 29.05
C SER A 156 5.80 -13.57 29.34
N ALA A 157 5.09 -14.62 29.81
CA ALA A 157 5.66 -15.95 30.03
C ALA A 157 5.97 -16.65 28.71
N VAL A 158 5.08 -16.54 27.71
CA VAL A 158 5.27 -17.06 26.36
C VAL A 158 6.43 -16.35 25.65
N GLN A 159 6.53 -15.03 25.77
CA GLN A 159 7.66 -14.26 25.22
C GLN A 159 8.99 -14.67 25.87
N LYS A 160 9.03 -14.87 27.20
CA LYS A 160 10.20 -15.42 27.88
C LYS A 160 10.55 -16.83 27.41
N LEU A 161 9.54 -17.69 27.22
CA LEU A 161 9.74 -19.03 26.68
C LEU A 161 10.25 -19.00 25.24
N LEU A 162 9.76 -18.08 24.40
CA LEU A 162 10.24 -17.89 23.04
C LEU A 162 11.68 -17.37 23.00
N SER A 163 12.04 -16.42 23.88
CA SER A 163 13.42 -15.94 23.99
C SER A 163 14.35 -17.07 24.46
N LEU A 164 13.92 -17.86 25.45
CA LEU A 164 14.68 -19.01 25.94
C LEU A 164 14.83 -20.07 24.85
N LEU A 165 13.75 -20.41 24.14
CA LEU A 165 13.77 -21.37 23.04
C LEU A 165 14.71 -20.93 21.90
N THR A 166 14.69 -19.64 21.57
CA THR A 166 15.60 -19.06 20.58
C THR A 166 17.05 -19.15 21.05
N SER A 167 17.31 -18.85 22.33
CA SER A 167 18.65 -18.98 22.90
C SER A 167 19.14 -20.43 22.93
N LEU A 168 18.27 -21.39 23.26
CA LEU A 168 18.57 -22.83 23.23
C LEU A 168 18.92 -23.29 21.81
N LYS A 169 18.15 -22.89 20.79
CA LYS A 169 18.46 -23.22 19.40
C LYS A 169 19.81 -22.63 18.95
N ASN A 170 20.18 -21.46 19.44
CA ASN A 170 21.49 -20.86 19.13
C ASN A 170 22.62 -21.61 19.83
N LEU A 171 22.44 -21.99 21.10
CA LEU A 171 23.40 -22.81 21.85
C LEU A 171 23.61 -24.18 21.22
N GLU A 172 22.53 -24.85 20.78
CA GLU A 172 22.62 -26.15 20.10
C GLU A 172 23.44 -26.06 18.80
N LYS A 173 23.29 -24.97 18.04
CA LYS A 173 24.12 -24.71 16.85
C LYS A 173 25.58 -24.49 17.21
N GLN A 174 25.84 -23.72 18.26
CA GLN A 174 27.21 -23.49 18.74
C GLN A 174 27.86 -24.79 19.21
N GLU A 175 27.13 -25.62 19.96
CA GLU A 175 27.62 -26.92 20.42
C GLU A 175 27.99 -27.83 19.25
N LYS A 176 27.11 -27.95 18.24
CA LYS A 176 27.42 -28.72 17.02
C LYS A 176 28.67 -28.19 16.31
N TYR A 177 28.80 -26.87 16.17
CA TYR A 177 29.98 -26.25 15.59
C TYR A 177 31.26 -26.56 16.39
N PHE A 178 31.22 -26.42 17.72
CA PHE A 178 32.36 -26.72 18.59
C PHE A 178 32.73 -28.20 18.54
N GLN A 179 31.74 -29.09 18.52
CA GLN A 179 31.91 -30.52 18.42
C GLN A 179 32.62 -30.88 17.10
N SER A 180 32.13 -30.40 15.95
CA SER A 180 32.78 -30.61 14.66
C SER A 180 34.21 -30.06 14.62
N ASN A 181 34.44 -28.87 15.17
CA ASN A 181 35.77 -28.28 15.21
C ASN A 181 36.73 -29.05 16.14
N ARG A 182 36.23 -29.53 17.29
CA ARG A 182 37.00 -30.37 18.21
C ARG A 182 37.39 -31.68 17.55
N ASP A 183 36.44 -32.33 16.89
CA ASP A 183 36.66 -33.63 16.25
C ASP A 183 37.62 -33.50 15.05
N ALA A 184 37.53 -32.41 14.27
CA ALA A 184 38.48 -32.10 13.21
C ALA A 184 39.90 -31.89 13.73
N LYS A 185 40.07 -31.05 14.77
CA LYS A 185 41.38 -30.83 15.41
C LYS A 185 41.95 -32.09 16.05
N HIS A 186 41.08 -32.92 16.63
CA HIS A 186 41.51 -34.20 17.18
C HIS A 186 42.03 -35.11 16.08
N SER A 187 41.35 -35.19 14.92
CA SER A 187 41.84 -35.96 13.78
C SER A 187 43.19 -35.46 13.29
N GLU A 188 43.36 -34.14 13.11
CA GLU A 188 44.62 -33.53 12.69
C GLU A 188 45.76 -33.88 13.65
N LEU A 189 45.55 -33.70 14.96
CA LEU A 189 46.56 -34.05 15.97
C LEU A 189 46.83 -35.56 16.03
N GLN A 190 45.82 -36.40 15.81
CA GLN A 190 45.99 -37.85 15.76
C GLN A 190 46.82 -38.27 14.55
N ASP A 191 46.63 -37.61 13.42
CA ASP A 191 47.40 -37.83 12.19
C ASP A 191 48.86 -37.38 12.40
N ASP A 192 49.09 -36.22 13.01
CA ASP A 192 50.42 -35.71 13.38
C ASP A 192 51.14 -36.67 14.35
N ILE A 193 50.45 -37.17 15.37
CA ILE A 193 51.00 -38.16 16.31
C ILE A 193 51.39 -39.43 15.57
N SER A 194 50.52 -39.93 14.68
CA SER A 194 50.78 -41.14 13.90
C SER A 194 51.97 -40.95 12.94
N GLU A 195 52.12 -39.75 12.37
CA GLU A 195 53.28 -39.39 11.55
C GLU A 195 54.57 -39.39 12.39
N LEU A 196 54.54 -38.78 13.57
CA LEU A 196 55.69 -38.73 14.48
C LEU A 196 56.09 -40.12 14.97
N GLU A 197 55.12 -40.97 15.34
CA GLU A 197 55.37 -42.36 15.74
C GLU A 197 56.04 -43.17 14.62
N ARG A 198 55.60 -42.97 13.37
CA ARG A 198 56.23 -43.57 12.19
C ARG A 198 57.66 -43.06 11.98
N LYS A 199 57.93 -41.76 12.16
CA LYS A 199 59.29 -41.19 12.09
C LYS A 199 60.19 -41.80 13.16
N ILE A 200 59.73 -41.87 14.41
CA ILE A 200 60.47 -42.47 15.52
C ILE A 200 60.81 -43.95 15.25
N THR A 201 59.86 -44.70 14.68
CA THR A 201 60.06 -46.12 14.36
C THR A 201 61.00 -46.32 13.17
N ASN A 202 61.02 -45.39 12.20
CA ASN A 202 61.91 -45.44 11.04
C ASN A 202 63.34 -44.94 11.33
N ASP A 203 63.51 -44.05 12.32
CA ASP A 203 64.80 -43.44 12.67
C ASP A 203 65.58 -44.20 13.76
N SER A 204 65.17 -45.42 14.14
CA SER A 204 65.92 -46.24 15.11
C SER A 204 67.32 -46.67 14.62
N ASP A 205 67.66 -46.44 13.34
CA ASP A 205 68.91 -46.87 12.70
C ASP A 205 69.80 -45.72 12.17
N ASN A 206 69.59 -44.44 12.52
CA ASN A 206 70.42 -43.34 11.97
C ASN A 206 70.80 -42.21 12.96
N GLU A 207 72.08 -41.86 13.04
CA GLU A 207 72.71 -40.92 14.00
C GLU A 207 72.28 -39.42 13.88
N ASN A 208 71.42 -39.03 12.95
CA ASN A 208 71.06 -37.61 12.70
C ASN A 208 69.76 -37.13 13.41
N LEU A 209 69.00 -38.02 14.05
CA LEU A 209 67.75 -37.72 14.76
C LEU A 209 67.83 -36.63 15.86
N PRO A 210 68.89 -36.54 16.70
CA PRO A 210 68.91 -35.55 17.78
C PRO A 210 68.96 -34.11 17.25
N ASP A 211 69.64 -33.84 16.13
CA ASP A 211 69.83 -32.47 15.63
C ASP A 211 68.54 -31.88 15.02
N GLU A 212 67.74 -32.69 14.32
CA GLU A 212 66.46 -32.25 13.75
C GLU A 212 65.38 -32.09 14.84
N LEU A 213 65.40 -32.94 15.86
CA LEU A 213 64.56 -32.80 17.05
C LEU A 213 64.94 -31.55 17.87
N HIS A 214 66.24 -31.27 18.03
CA HIS A 214 66.71 -30.06 18.71
C HIS A 214 66.36 -28.78 17.94
N HIS A 215 66.44 -28.79 16.61
CA HIS A 215 65.95 -27.68 15.79
C HIS A 215 64.44 -27.47 15.98
N SER A 216 63.62 -28.51 15.83
CA SER A 216 62.15 -28.37 15.92
C SER A 216 61.71 -27.91 17.32
N PHE A 217 62.37 -28.41 18.37
CA PHE A 217 62.17 -27.92 19.73
C PHE A 217 62.56 -26.44 19.87
N GLY A 218 63.70 -26.03 19.29
CA GLY A 218 64.13 -24.64 19.25
C GLY A 218 63.12 -23.72 18.55
N GLU A 219 62.58 -24.15 17.41
CA GLU A 219 61.54 -23.42 16.67
C GLU A 219 60.25 -23.28 17.49
N LEU A 220 59.83 -24.35 18.18
CA LEU A 220 58.66 -24.31 19.07
C LEU A 220 58.88 -23.35 20.24
N VAL A 221 60.07 -23.35 20.84
CA VAL A 221 60.45 -22.42 21.92
C VAL A 221 60.41 -20.97 21.42
N GLU A 222 60.94 -20.68 20.23
CA GLU A 222 60.88 -19.35 19.64
C GLU A 222 59.44 -18.91 19.35
N LYS A 223 58.60 -19.81 18.84
CA LYS A 223 57.16 -19.54 18.62
C LYS A 223 56.43 -19.25 19.93
N VAL A 224 56.73 -19.99 20.99
CA VAL A 224 56.19 -19.73 22.34
C VAL A 224 56.68 -18.37 22.86
N ASN A 225 57.96 -18.04 22.68
CA ASN A 225 58.51 -16.74 23.07
C ASN A 225 57.86 -15.59 22.28
N LEU A 226 57.59 -15.78 20.99
CA LEU A 226 56.86 -14.82 20.17
C LEU A 226 55.43 -14.62 20.68
N MET A 227 54.70 -15.69 20.97
CA MET A 227 53.35 -15.60 21.55
C MET A 227 53.35 -14.93 22.93
N LYS A 228 54.34 -15.24 23.79
CA LYS A 228 54.53 -14.55 25.09
C LYS A 228 54.77 -13.05 24.90
N LYS A 229 55.58 -12.65 23.90
CA LYS A 229 55.81 -11.23 23.56
C LYS A 229 54.52 -10.54 23.09
N GLN A 230 53.73 -11.19 22.25
CA GLN A 230 52.44 -10.68 21.79
C GLN A 230 51.44 -10.55 22.94
N LEU A 231 51.37 -11.53 23.83
CA LEU A 231 50.54 -11.48 25.02
C LEU A 231 50.95 -10.31 25.93
N ALA A 232 52.26 -10.15 26.17
CA ALA A 232 52.78 -9.03 26.95
C ALA A 232 52.44 -7.67 26.31
N ALA A 233 52.44 -7.56 24.98
CA ALA A 233 51.99 -6.37 24.28
C ALA A 233 50.49 -6.09 24.53
N ARG A 234 49.62 -7.09 24.35
CA ARG A 234 48.18 -6.93 24.61
C ARG A 234 47.87 -6.61 26.06
N LEU A 235 48.62 -7.17 27.01
CA LEU A 235 48.47 -6.84 28.43
C LEU A 235 48.81 -5.37 28.71
N ARG A 236 49.86 -4.82 28.06
CA ARG A 236 50.16 -3.39 28.16
C ARG A 236 49.02 -2.55 27.59
N ASP A 237 48.46 -2.93 26.45
CA ASP A 237 47.32 -2.21 25.84
C ASP A 237 46.09 -2.22 26.77
N ILE A 238 45.77 -3.36 27.38
CA ILE A 238 44.66 -3.48 28.36
C ILE A 238 44.89 -2.57 29.56
N VAL A 239 46.13 -2.49 30.07
CA VAL A 239 46.46 -1.60 31.20
C VAL A 239 46.32 -0.13 30.80
N VAL A 240 46.70 0.25 29.57
CA VAL A 240 46.48 1.61 29.06
C VAL A 240 44.99 1.92 28.97
N LEU A 241 44.19 1.03 28.40
CA LEU A 241 42.73 1.19 28.32
C LEU A 241 42.08 1.30 29.69
N ARG A 242 42.52 0.48 30.67
CA ARG A 242 42.02 0.58 32.05
C ARG A 242 42.31 1.95 32.66
N ARG A 243 43.54 2.47 32.50
CA ARG A 243 43.87 3.83 32.97
C ARG A 243 42.98 4.89 32.32
N GLN A 244 42.75 4.80 31.01
CA GLN A 244 41.84 5.72 30.31
C GLN A 244 40.40 5.64 30.84
N ILE A 245 39.94 4.46 31.27
CA ILE A 245 38.63 4.29 31.90
C ILE A 245 38.64 4.87 33.31
N ASP A 246 39.70 4.62 34.08
CA ASP A 246 39.85 5.15 35.44
C ASP A 246 40.00 6.69 35.47
N ASP A 247 40.51 7.29 34.39
CA ASP A 247 40.58 8.74 34.20
C ASP A 247 39.20 9.39 33.91
N LEU A 248 38.16 8.60 33.61
CA LEU A 248 36.81 9.12 33.42
C LEU A 248 36.13 9.33 34.77
N PRO A 249 35.47 10.48 34.99
CA PRO A 249 34.78 10.74 36.24
C PRO A 249 33.65 9.72 36.44
N CYS A 250 33.63 9.11 37.61
CA CYS A 250 32.57 8.17 37.96
C CYS A 250 31.23 8.90 38.13
N GLN A 251 30.13 8.15 38.10
CA GLN A 251 28.78 8.73 38.19
C GLN A 251 28.60 9.66 39.41
N SER A 252 29.20 9.33 40.55
CA SER A 252 29.18 10.19 41.73
C SER A 252 29.97 11.49 41.54
N GLU A 253 31.10 11.48 40.84
CA GLU A 253 31.87 12.69 40.51
C GLU A 253 31.10 13.58 39.54
N VAL A 254 30.45 12.99 38.52
CA VAL A 254 29.58 13.74 37.60
C VAL A 254 28.45 14.44 38.35
N ILE A 255 27.75 13.74 39.25
CA ILE A 255 26.67 14.32 40.07
C ILE A 255 27.21 15.46 40.96
N GLN A 256 28.43 15.31 41.49
CA GLN A 256 29.07 16.38 42.26
C GLN A 256 29.39 17.59 41.39
N TYR A 257 29.92 17.39 40.17
CA TYR A 257 30.18 18.47 39.22
C TYR A 257 28.89 19.18 38.80
N GLU A 258 27.80 18.45 38.54
CA GLU A 258 26.49 19.05 38.22
C GLU A 258 25.96 19.92 39.35
N ARG A 259 26.03 19.45 40.60
CA ARG A 259 25.65 20.25 41.77
C ARG A 259 26.53 21.49 41.88
N ARG A 260 27.85 21.34 41.75
CA ARG A 260 28.80 22.45 41.87
C ARG A 260 28.60 23.49 40.76
N LEU A 261 28.35 23.05 39.53
CA LEU A 261 28.02 23.93 38.41
C LEU A 261 26.71 24.67 38.67
N SER A 262 25.67 23.98 39.16
CA SER A 262 24.39 24.61 39.50
C SER A 262 24.54 25.68 40.58
N GLU A 263 25.37 25.44 41.60
CA GLU A 263 25.71 26.43 42.63
C GLU A 263 26.43 27.65 42.04
N LEU A 264 27.42 27.42 41.16
CA LEU A 264 28.16 28.50 40.51
C LEU A 264 27.25 29.32 39.59
N TYR A 265 26.37 28.67 38.82
CA TYR A 265 25.40 29.36 37.98
C TYR A 265 24.43 30.22 38.81
N ALA A 266 23.96 29.71 39.95
CA ALA A 266 23.12 30.49 40.85
C ALA A 266 23.88 31.72 41.41
N GLN A 267 25.17 31.57 41.74
CA GLN A 267 26.00 32.69 42.20
C GLN A 267 26.22 33.74 41.12
N ILE A 268 26.46 33.34 39.87
CA ILE A 268 26.64 34.25 38.74
C ILE A 268 25.33 35.01 38.46
N GLN A 269 24.18 34.33 38.43
CA GLN A 269 22.89 35.00 38.22
C GLN A 269 22.56 36.00 39.31
N VAL A 270 22.83 35.66 40.57
CA VAL A 270 22.64 36.61 41.68
C VAL A 270 23.58 37.81 41.53
N HIS A 271 24.84 37.59 41.14
CA HIS A 271 25.80 38.68 40.93
C HIS A 271 25.49 39.56 39.70
N GLU A 272 24.85 39.03 38.66
CA GLU A 272 24.41 39.81 37.48
C GLU A 272 23.13 40.63 37.73
N LEU A 273 22.39 40.32 38.80
CA LEU A 273 21.14 40.99 39.18
C LEU A 273 21.33 42.12 40.22
N PHE A 274 22.57 42.40 40.64
CA PHE A 274 22.96 43.51 41.52
C PHE A 274 23.98 44.42 40.83
#